data_AF-A0ABD0MXN7-F1
#
_entry.id   AF-A0ABD0MXN7-F1
#
_cell.length_a   1.000
_cell.length_b   1.000
_cell.length_c   1.000
_cell.angle_alpha   90.00
_cell.angle_beta   90.00
_cell.angle_gamma   90.00
#
_symmetry.space_group_name_H-M   'P 1'
#
loop_
_entity.id
_entity.type
_entity.pdbx_description
1 polymer ?
#
loop_
_entity_poly.entity_id
_entity_poly.type
_entity_poly.pdbx_seq_one_letter_code
_entity_poly.pdbx_strand_id
1 'polypeptide(L)'
;VMELEADAMGHELLFVDEAGFNLSKTRRRGRNIIGHRAIINVPGQRGGNITMCAAISQKGVVHHHATIGPYNTAHIIAFLDTLHDMLTVQRPEHTRYAIIWDNVSFHRAALVRNWFTDHPSFMALNLPPYSPFLNPIEEFFSAWSWKMYDHHPHQQVALLQAMEEACGDIDQASCQAWIRHSRRYFPWCLGLEDIACDVDEILWPDPEKRHDVG
;
A
#
# COMPACT_ATOMS: atom_id res chain seq x y z
N VAL A 1 -13.61 12.98 -1.17
CA VAL A 1 -15.06 12.70 -1.18
C VAL A 1 -15.34 11.39 -0.49
N MET A 2 -14.91 10.26 -1.06
CA MET A 2 -15.24 8.94 -0.53
C MET A 2 -14.70 8.64 0.88
N GLU A 3 -13.46 9.00 1.20
CA GLU A 3 -12.95 8.84 2.58
C GLU A 3 -13.71 9.71 3.59
N LEU A 4 -13.95 10.98 3.23
CA LEU A 4 -14.72 11.93 4.04
C LEU A 4 -16.17 11.47 4.22
N GLU A 5 -16.78 10.87 3.20
CA GLU A 5 -18.11 10.28 3.27
C GLU A 5 -18.12 9.06 4.19
N ALA A 6 -17.12 8.18 4.09
CA ALA A 6 -17.00 7.02 4.96
C ALA A 6 -16.79 7.41 6.44
N ASP A 7 -15.93 8.39 6.70
CA ASP A 7 -15.70 8.99 8.03
C ASP A 7 -17.01 9.60 8.57
N ALA A 8 -17.73 10.36 7.74
CA ALA A 8 -19.04 10.93 8.10
C ALA A 8 -20.11 9.88 8.39
N MET A 9 -20.04 8.72 7.74
CA MET A 9 -20.92 7.58 7.97
C MET A 9 -20.48 6.69 9.15
N GLY A 10 -19.41 7.05 9.88
CA GLY A 10 -18.92 6.32 11.05
C GLY A 10 -18.25 4.98 10.72
N HIS A 11 -17.72 4.82 9.51
CA HIS A 11 -17.01 3.62 9.10
C HIS A 11 -15.55 3.66 9.54
N GLU A 12 -14.98 2.51 9.89
CA GLU A 12 -13.54 2.39 9.95
C GLU A 12 -12.96 2.25 8.54
N LEU A 13 -11.96 3.07 8.27
CA LEU A 13 -11.30 3.15 6.98
C LEU A 13 -10.11 2.18 6.94
N LEU A 14 -10.09 1.33 5.92
CA LEU A 14 -9.04 0.36 5.66
C LEU A 14 -8.47 0.63 4.27
N PHE A 15 -7.23 1.11 4.21
CA PHE A 15 -6.53 1.32 2.94
C PHE A 15 -5.84 0.04 2.54
N VAL A 16 -6.15 -0.49 1.36
CA VAL A 16 -5.68 -1.78 0.85
C VAL A 16 -5.06 -1.60 -0.52
N ASP A 17 -3.89 -2.20 -0.74
CA ASP A 17 -3.18 -2.14 -2.02
C ASP A 17 -2.07 -3.21 -2.09
N GLU A 18 -1.47 -3.37 -3.26
CA GLU A 18 -0.41 -4.33 -3.54
C GLU A 18 0.88 -3.70 -4.07
N ALA A 19 2.03 -4.11 -3.52
CA ALA A 19 3.34 -3.73 -3.99
C ALA A 19 4.18 -4.94 -4.42
N GLY A 20 4.72 -4.87 -5.64
CA GLY A 20 5.67 -5.84 -6.15
C GLY A 20 7.11 -5.55 -5.70
N PHE A 21 7.76 -6.52 -5.09
CA PHE A 21 9.19 -6.52 -4.78
C PHE A 21 9.94 -7.49 -5.68
N ASN A 22 11.06 -7.03 -6.26
CA ASN A 22 11.92 -7.86 -7.09
C ASN A 22 13.30 -8.00 -6.44
N LEU A 23 13.71 -9.24 -6.19
CA LEU A 23 14.99 -9.62 -5.58
C LEU A 23 16.25 -9.09 -6.31
N SER A 24 16.14 -8.81 -7.62
CA SER A 24 17.25 -8.23 -8.39
C SER A 24 17.33 -6.71 -8.27
N LYS A 25 16.29 -6.04 -7.77
CA LYS A 25 16.35 -4.61 -7.46
C LYS A 25 17.18 -4.46 -6.19
N THR A 26 18.34 -3.83 -6.33
CA THR A 26 19.17 -3.39 -5.22
C THR A 26 19.35 -1.87 -5.30
N ARG A 27 19.75 -1.24 -4.18
CA ARG A 27 20.07 0.19 -4.16
C ARG A 27 21.11 0.49 -5.24
N ARG A 28 20.74 1.31 -6.24
CA ARG A 28 21.65 1.78 -7.31
C ARG A 28 22.71 2.77 -6.81
N ARG A 29 22.49 3.38 -5.64
CA ARG A 29 23.37 4.41 -5.07
C ARG A 29 23.76 4.00 -3.64
N GLY A 30 25.06 3.95 -3.39
CA GLY A 30 25.65 3.70 -2.07
C GLY A 30 26.67 4.78 -1.73
N ARG A 31 26.84 5.08 -0.44
CA ARG A 31 27.93 5.93 0.04
C ARG A 31 29.12 5.04 0.38
N ASN A 32 30.31 5.41 -0.08
CA ASN A 32 31.57 4.78 0.33
C ASN A 32 32.57 5.89 0.68
N ILE A 33 33.66 5.52 1.34
CA ILE A 33 34.79 6.39 1.62
C ILE A 33 35.24 7.04 0.31
N ILE A 34 35.50 8.35 0.34
CA ILE A 34 35.96 9.13 -0.82
C ILE A 34 37.17 8.41 -1.45
N GLY A 35 37.06 8.06 -2.73
CA GLY A 35 38.10 7.32 -3.47
C GLY A 35 37.83 5.82 -3.65
N HIS A 36 36.82 5.25 -3.01
CA HIS A 36 36.45 3.84 -3.17
C HIS A 36 35.10 3.69 -3.87
N ARG A 37 35.00 2.78 -4.85
CA ARG A 37 33.72 2.42 -5.48
C ARG A 37 32.84 1.70 -4.46
N ALA A 38 31.59 2.11 -4.30
CA ALA A 38 30.60 1.32 -3.57
C ALA A 38 30.28 0.07 -4.41
N ILE A 39 30.67 -1.11 -3.93
CA ILE A 39 30.44 -2.39 -4.60
C ILE A 39 29.44 -3.18 -3.76
N ILE A 40 28.34 -3.58 -4.39
CA ILE A 40 27.39 -4.55 -3.81
C ILE A 40 27.36 -5.78 -4.71
N ASN A 41 27.40 -6.97 -4.11
CA ASN A 41 27.22 -8.22 -4.83
C ASN A 41 25.73 -8.48 -5.00
N VAL A 42 25.25 -8.43 -6.23
CA VAL A 42 23.88 -8.79 -6.58
C VAL A 42 23.82 -10.25 -7.03
N PRO A 43 22.89 -11.08 -6.51
CA PRO A 43 22.67 -12.41 -7.05
C PRO A 43 22.28 -12.31 -8.53
N GLY A 44 22.99 -13.01 -9.42
CA GLY A 44 22.72 -13.01 -10.87
C GLY A 44 21.45 -13.77 -11.30
N GLN A 45 20.70 -14.31 -10.34
CA GLN A 45 19.44 -15.01 -10.58
C GLN A 45 18.29 -13.98 -10.61
N ARG A 46 17.48 -14.00 -11.68
CA ARG A 46 16.16 -13.33 -11.68
C ARG A 46 15.29 -14.05 -10.65
N GLY A 47 15.39 -13.67 -9.38
CA GLY A 47 14.47 -14.15 -8.35
C GLY A 47 13.03 -13.82 -8.77
N GLY A 48 12.09 -14.70 -8.40
CA GLY A 48 10.67 -14.46 -8.68
C GLY A 48 10.19 -13.13 -8.10
N ASN A 49 9.27 -12.46 -8.79
CA ASN A 49 8.58 -11.29 -8.22
C ASN A 49 7.78 -11.77 -7.00
N ILE A 50 7.91 -11.09 -5.88
CA ILE A 50 7.05 -11.29 -4.71
C ILE A 50 6.11 -10.10 -4.64
N THR A 51 4.82 -10.35 -4.42
CA THR A 51 3.82 -9.31 -4.25
C THR A 51 3.34 -9.30 -2.81
N MET A 52 3.44 -8.14 -2.16
CA MET A 52 2.89 -7.89 -0.82
C MET A 52 1.54 -7.20 -0.99
N CYS A 53 0.48 -7.76 -0.42
CA CYS A 53 -0.78 -7.06 -0.21
C CYS A 53 -0.86 -6.65 1.26
N ALA A 54 -1.30 -5.43 1.54
CA ALA A 54 -1.41 -4.92 2.90
C ALA A 54 -2.72 -4.16 3.11
N ALA A 55 -3.15 -4.06 4.37
CA ALA A 55 -4.27 -3.28 4.84
C ALA A 55 -3.83 -2.45 6.04
N ILE A 56 -3.98 -1.13 5.97
CA ILE A 56 -3.67 -0.21 7.08
C ILE A 56 -4.90 0.61 7.50
N SER A 57 -4.90 1.04 8.75
CA SER A 57 -5.95 1.87 9.35
C SER A 57 -5.38 2.89 10.34
N GLN A 58 -6.25 3.70 10.95
CA GLN A 58 -5.90 4.56 12.08
C GLN A 58 -5.37 3.80 13.31
N LYS A 59 -5.54 2.47 13.33
CA LYS A 59 -5.05 1.57 14.38
C LYS A 59 -3.71 0.91 14.04
N GLY A 60 -3.13 1.21 12.89
CA GLY A 60 -1.90 0.59 12.40
C GLY A 60 -2.15 -0.39 11.26
N VAL A 61 -1.19 -1.27 11.04
CA VAL A 61 -1.27 -2.36 10.06
C VAL A 61 -2.26 -3.41 10.57
N VAL A 62 -3.31 -3.69 9.78
CA VAL A 62 -4.40 -4.61 10.14
C VAL A 62 -4.11 -6.00 9.59
N HIS A 63 -3.65 -6.08 8.34
CA HIS A 63 -3.28 -7.32 7.70
C HIS A 63 -2.19 -7.06 6.66
N HIS A 64 -1.33 -8.04 6.43
CA HIS A 64 -0.43 -8.08 5.29
C HIS A 64 -0.17 -9.53 4.90
N HIS A 65 0.12 -9.76 3.63
CA HIS A 65 0.43 -11.09 3.12
C HIS A 65 1.33 -11.01 1.88
N ALA A 66 2.49 -11.65 1.95
CA ALA A 66 3.43 -11.78 0.85
C ALA A 66 3.21 -13.08 0.06
N THR A 67 3.12 -12.96 -1.26
CA THR A 67 2.92 -14.09 -2.19
C THR A 67 3.94 -14.08 -3.30
N ILE A 68 4.38 -15.27 -3.74
CA ILE A 68 5.29 -15.38 -4.89
C ILE A 68 4.46 -15.35 -6.17
N GLY A 69 4.84 -14.46 -7.09
CA GLY A 69 4.23 -14.36 -8.41
C GLY A 69 3.22 -13.21 -8.55
N PRO A 70 2.46 -13.20 -9.64
CA PRO A 70 1.48 -12.15 -9.92
C PRO A 70 0.28 -12.22 -8.97
N TYR A 71 -0.20 -11.06 -8.56
CA TYR A 71 -1.42 -10.93 -7.78
C TYR A 71 -2.67 -10.98 -8.67
N ASN A 72 -3.78 -11.55 -8.17
CA ASN A 72 -4.98 -11.80 -8.96
C ASN A 72 -6.25 -11.79 -8.10
N THR A 73 -7.41 -11.96 -8.73
CA THR A 73 -8.73 -11.96 -8.05
C THR A 73 -8.85 -13.03 -6.96
N ALA A 74 -8.22 -14.20 -7.09
CA ALA A 74 -8.30 -15.22 -6.05
C ALA A 74 -7.50 -14.81 -4.81
N HIS A 75 -6.34 -14.17 -5.00
CA HIS A 75 -5.53 -13.68 -3.89
C HIS A 75 -6.24 -12.57 -3.10
N ILE A 76 -6.87 -11.60 -3.77
CA ILE A 76 -7.59 -10.52 -3.07
C ILE A 76 -8.82 -11.04 -2.32
N ILE A 77 -9.52 -12.07 -2.83
CA ILE A 77 -10.64 -12.67 -2.10
C ILE A 77 -10.14 -13.35 -0.82
N ALA A 78 -9.08 -14.16 -0.92
CA ALA A 78 -8.50 -14.81 0.25
C ALA A 78 -7.99 -13.78 1.29
N PHE A 79 -7.43 -12.66 0.81
CA PHE A 79 -7.02 -11.55 1.66
C PHE A 79 -8.22 -10.91 2.38
N LEU A 80 -9.32 -10.65 1.66
CA LEU A 80 -10.56 -10.12 2.23
C LEU A 80 -11.22 -11.07 3.24
N ASP A 81 -11.25 -12.37 2.96
CA ASP A 81 -11.74 -13.39 3.91
C ASP A 81 -10.94 -13.36 5.21
N THR A 82 -9.61 -13.38 5.11
CA THR A 82 -8.72 -13.32 6.28
C THR A 82 -8.92 -12.01 7.05
N LEU A 83 -9.02 -10.89 6.33
CA LEU A 83 -9.27 -9.57 6.91
C LEU A 83 -10.62 -9.54 7.65
N HIS A 84 -11.68 -10.09 7.06
CA HIS A 84 -12.98 -10.24 7.70
C HIS A 84 -12.89 -11.05 8.99
N ASP A 85 -12.21 -12.18 8.99
CA ASP A 85 -12.07 -13.04 10.18
C ASP A 85 -11.32 -12.33 11.30
N MET A 86 -10.24 -11.63 11.00
CA MET A 86 -9.52 -10.84 12.03
C MET A 86 -10.37 -9.71 12.60
N LEU A 87 -11.13 -9.03 11.76
CA LEU A 87 -11.95 -7.89 12.14
C LEU A 87 -13.25 -8.27 12.85
N THR A 88 -13.76 -9.49 12.64
CA THR A 88 -14.94 -10.01 13.33
C THR A 88 -14.60 -10.60 14.70
N VAL A 89 -13.44 -11.26 14.84
CA VAL A 89 -12.96 -11.77 16.13
C VAL A 89 -12.69 -10.65 17.14
N GLN A 90 -12.25 -9.48 16.65
CA GLN A 90 -11.75 -8.39 17.50
C GLN A 90 -12.80 -7.34 17.91
N ARG A 91 -14.11 -7.50 17.58
CA ARG A 91 -15.03 -6.34 17.60
C ARG A 91 -16.36 -6.44 18.39
N PRO A 92 -16.83 -5.27 18.90
CA PRO A 92 -18.21 -5.03 19.33
C PRO A 92 -19.20 -5.08 18.16
N GLU A 93 -20.47 -5.39 18.46
CA GLU A 93 -21.58 -5.36 17.49
C GLU A 93 -21.65 -4.01 16.73
N HIS A 94 -22.04 -4.06 15.46
CA HIS A 94 -22.38 -2.92 14.58
C HIS A 94 -21.25 -2.07 13.97
N THR A 95 -19.97 -2.43 14.10
CA THR A 95 -18.96 -1.64 13.37
C THR A 95 -18.94 -1.99 11.88
N ARG A 96 -18.85 -0.95 11.03
CA ARG A 96 -18.79 -1.07 9.58
C ARG A 96 -17.44 -0.61 9.05
N TYR A 97 -17.01 -1.19 7.93
CA TYR A 97 -15.70 -1.02 7.34
C TYR A 97 -15.80 -0.51 5.92
N ALA A 98 -14.94 0.43 5.55
CA ALA A 98 -14.77 0.87 4.17
C ALA A 98 -13.37 0.49 3.69
N ILE A 99 -13.32 -0.43 2.72
CA ILE A 99 -12.10 -0.79 1.99
C ILE A 99 -11.85 0.30 0.95
N ILE A 100 -10.73 1.00 1.08
CA ILE A 100 -10.28 2.03 0.16
C ILE A 100 -9.08 1.48 -0.61
N TRP A 101 -9.18 1.43 -1.93
CA TRP A 101 -8.12 0.91 -2.79
C TRP A 101 -8.13 1.59 -4.16
N ASP A 102 -7.19 1.24 -5.03
CA ASP A 102 -7.12 1.77 -6.38
C ASP A 102 -8.13 1.10 -7.36
N ASN A 103 -7.99 1.39 -8.66
CA ASN A 103 -8.92 0.92 -9.70
C ASN A 103 -8.40 -0.26 -10.54
N VAL A 104 -7.47 -1.09 -10.05
CA VAL A 104 -7.02 -2.28 -10.79
C VAL A 104 -8.20 -3.20 -11.16
N SER A 105 -8.03 -3.89 -12.29
CA SER A 105 -9.11 -4.68 -12.89
C SER A 105 -9.63 -5.78 -11.96
N PHE A 106 -8.77 -6.36 -11.12
CA PHE A 106 -9.15 -7.43 -10.21
C PHE A 106 -9.95 -6.95 -8.99
N HIS A 107 -9.80 -5.70 -8.52
CA HIS A 107 -10.70 -5.08 -7.53
C HIS A 107 -12.13 -4.94 -8.06
N ARG A 108 -12.29 -4.83 -9.38
CA ARG A 108 -13.57 -4.64 -10.05
C ARG A 108 -14.22 -5.93 -10.51
N ALA A 109 -13.60 -7.08 -10.26
CA ALA A 109 -14.08 -8.40 -10.66
C ALA A 109 -15.44 -8.72 -10.03
N ALA A 110 -16.25 -9.51 -10.73
CA ALA A 110 -17.58 -9.91 -10.25
C ALA A 110 -17.52 -10.63 -8.90
N LEU A 111 -16.52 -11.50 -8.71
CA LEU A 111 -16.31 -12.21 -7.45
C LEU A 111 -16.05 -11.27 -6.27
N VAL A 112 -15.29 -10.19 -6.48
CA VAL A 112 -15.04 -9.17 -5.44
C VAL A 112 -16.34 -8.43 -5.09
N ARG A 113 -17.14 -8.07 -6.09
CA ARG A 113 -18.45 -7.44 -5.83
C ARG A 113 -19.41 -8.35 -5.08
N ASN A 114 -19.41 -9.64 -5.42
CA ASN A 114 -20.22 -10.64 -4.72
C ASN A 114 -19.77 -10.76 -3.26
N TRP A 115 -18.44 -10.75 -3.01
CA TRP A 115 -17.91 -10.77 -1.66
C TRP A 115 -18.45 -9.62 -0.80
N PHE A 116 -18.47 -8.38 -1.30
CA PHE A 116 -19.07 -7.25 -0.56
C PHE A 116 -20.60 -7.34 -0.41
N THR A 117 -21.27 -8.05 -1.31
CA THR A 117 -22.72 -8.30 -1.19
C THR A 117 -23.00 -9.29 -0.06
N ASP A 118 -22.15 -10.29 0.10
CA ASP A 118 -22.26 -11.32 1.14
C ASP A 118 -21.79 -10.82 2.52
N HIS A 119 -21.03 -9.72 2.57
CA HIS A 119 -20.48 -9.12 3.80
C HIS A 119 -20.95 -7.66 3.99
N PRO A 120 -22.20 -7.43 4.45
CA PRO A 120 -22.83 -6.09 4.48
C PRO A 120 -22.23 -5.10 5.49
N SER A 121 -21.36 -5.56 6.38
CA SER A 121 -20.54 -4.73 7.26
C SER A 121 -19.36 -4.09 6.52
N PHE A 122 -19.04 -4.55 5.31
CA PHE A 122 -17.96 -4.04 4.47
C PHE A 122 -18.54 -3.31 3.25
N MET A 123 -17.82 -2.28 2.80
CA MET A 123 -18.06 -1.65 1.50
C MET A 123 -16.74 -1.37 0.79
N ALA A 124 -16.78 -1.27 -0.53
CA ALA A 124 -15.64 -0.91 -1.35
C ALA A 124 -15.74 0.55 -1.82
N LEU A 125 -14.63 1.28 -1.71
CA LEU A 125 -14.47 2.66 -2.14
C LEU A 125 -13.19 2.77 -3.00
N ASN A 126 -13.35 2.94 -4.30
CA ASN A 126 -12.22 3.13 -5.19
C ASN A 126 -11.72 4.58 -5.22
N LEU A 127 -10.42 4.77 -5.09
CA LEU A 127 -9.78 6.06 -5.28
C LEU A 127 -9.87 6.52 -6.75
N PRO A 128 -9.80 7.83 -7.03
CA PRO A 128 -9.69 8.32 -8.40
C PRO A 128 -8.46 7.72 -9.10
N PRO A 129 -8.54 7.43 -10.41
CA PRO A 129 -7.39 6.95 -11.17
C PRO A 129 -6.18 7.88 -11.04
N TYR A 130 -4.97 7.30 -11.08
CA TYR A 130 -3.70 8.04 -11.06
C TYR A 130 -3.53 9.00 -9.86
N SER A 131 -4.13 8.68 -8.71
CA SER A 131 -4.08 9.52 -7.51
C SER A 131 -3.44 8.79 -6.31
N PRO A 132 -2.21 8.27 -6.42
CA PRO A 132 -1.56 7.49 -5.35
C PRO A 132 -1.29 8.33 -4.09
N PHE A 133 -1.16 9.65 -4.21
CA PHE A 133 -1.05 10.58 -3.08
C PHE A 133 -2.31 10.62 -2.18
N LEU A 134 -3.45 10.13 -2.67
CA LEU A 134 -4.66 9.94 -1.85
C LEU A 134 -4.64 8.59 -1.11
N ASN A 135 -3.70 7.71 -1.44
CA ASN A 135 -3.59 6.38 -0.86
C ASN A 135 -2.43 6.32 0.17
N PRO A 136 -2.71 6.46 1.48
CA PRO A 136 -1.67 6.47 2.51
C PRO A 136 -0.89 5.15 2.62
N ILE A 137 -1.37 4.05 2.01
CA ILE A 137 -0.64 2.79 1.97
C ILE A 137 0.61 2.84 1.06
N GLU A 138 0.69 3.81 0.16
CA GLU A 138 1.87 4.05 -0.68
C GLU A 138 3.07 4.47 0.19
N GLU A 139 2.82 5.24 1.24
CA GLU A 139 3.82 5.61 2.25
C GLU A 139 4.25 4.39 3.08
N PHE A 140 3.30 3.52 3.41
CA PHE A 140 3.58 2.24 4.07
C PHE A 140 4.53 1.40 3.20
N PHE A 141 4.25 1.24 1.90
CA PHE A 141 5.11 0.46 1.01
C PHE A 141 6.47 1.12 0.79
N SER A 142 6.52 2.45 0.77
CA SER A 142 7.78 3.19 0.74
C SER A 142 8.63 2.87 1.98
N ALA A 143 8.07 3.00 3.19
CA ALA A 143 8.74 2.68 4.44
C ALA A 143 9.17 1.20 4.54
N TRP A 144 8.27 0.30 4.18
CA TRP A 144 8.51 -1.15 4.17
C TRP A 144 9.63 -1.51 3.19
N SER A 145 9.60 -0.99 1.96
CA SER A 145 10.62 -1.28 0.95
C SER A 145 12.01 -0.80 1.40
N TRP A 146 12.10 0.36 2.08
CA TRP A 146 13.36 0.84 2.65
C TRP A 146 13.93 -0.12 3.69
N LYS A 147 13.10 -0.65 4.58
CA LYS A 147 13.52 -1.67 5.57
C LYS A 147 14.00 -2.94 4.87
N MET A 148 13.26 -3.42 3.87
CA MET A 148 13.64 -4.59 3.08
C MET A 148 15.01 -4.45 2.42
N TYR A 149 15.36 -3.24 1.94
CA TYR A 149 16.69 -2.99 1.38
C TYR A 149 17.81 -3.00 2.43
N ASP A 150 17.53 -2.68 3.69
CA ASP A 150 18.51 -2.67 4.78
C ASP A 150 18.86 -4.11 5.24
N HIS A 151 17.90 -5.02 5.19
CA HIS A 151 18.06 -6.42 5.63
C HIS A 151 18.81 -7.36 4.66
N HIS A 152 19.26 -6.88 3.48
CA HIS A 152 20.06 -7.66 2.50
C HIS A 152 19.56 -9.10 2.22
N PRO A 153 18.31 -9.30 1.78
CA PRO A 153 17.75 -10.64 1.61
C PRO A 153 18.35 -11.36 0.38
N HIS A 154 19.34 -12.22 0.60
CA HIS A 154 20.02 -12.95 -0.48
C HIS A 154 19.38 -14.32 -0.81
N GLN A 155 18.28 -14.72 -0.17
CA GLN A 155 17.57 -15.99 -0.42
C GLN A 155 16.03 -15.82 -0.36
N GLN A 156 15.30 -16.47 -1.29
CA GLN A 156 13.87 -16.22 -1.52
C GLN A 156 12.93 -16.67 -0.38
N VAL A 157 13.24 -17.78 0.32
CA VAL A 157 12.43 -18.23 1.48
C VAL A 157 12.67 -17.33 2.70
N ALA A 158 13.93 -16.95 2.93
CA ALA A 158 14.27 -15.93 3.93
C ALA A 158 13.64 -14.57 3.60
N LEU A 159 13.42 -14.27 2.31
CA LEU A 159 12.79 -13.02 1.87
C LEU A 159 11.31 -12.94 2.28
N LEU A 160 10.50 -14.00 2.07
CA LEU A 160 9.08 -13.97 2.46
C LEU A 160 8.94 -13.69 3.96
N GLN A 161 9.69 -14.42 4.78
CA GLN A 161 9.66 -14.22 6.22
C GLN A 161 10.15 -12.81 6.61
N ALA A 162 11.23 -12.32 6.01
CA ALA A 162 11.71 -10.95 6.25
C ALA A 162 10.69 -9.87 5.83
N MET A 163 9.94 -10.11 4.75
CA MET A 163 8.89 -9.20 4.27
C MET A 163 7.72 -9.13 5.25
N GLU A 164 7.32 -10.27 5.82
CA GLU A 164 6.29 -10.34 6.85
C GLU A 164 6.78 -9.69 8.16
N GLU A 165 8.03 -9.92 8.56
CA GLU A 165 8.63 -9.36 9.77
C GLU A 165 8.80 -7.83 9.69
N ALA A 166 9.22 -7.29 8.53
CA ALA A 166 9.43 -5.85 8.35
C ALA A 166 8.15 -5.01 8.52
N CYS A 167 6.98 -5.61 8.28
CA CYS A 167 5.68 -4.99 8.52
C CYS A 167 5.40 -4.82 10.03
N GLY A 168 5.88 -5.73 10.88
CA GLY A 168 5.66 -5.72 12.33
C GLY A 168 6.31 -4.53 13.04
N ASP A 169 7.33 -3.92 12.42
CA ASP A 169 8.04 -2.76 12.95
C ASP A 169 7.38 -1.42 12.58
N ILE A 170 6.21 -1.42 11.92
CA ILE A 170 5.49 -0.21 11.56
C ILE A 170 4.48 0.10 12.67
N ASP A 171 4.68 1.24 13.33
CA ASP A 171 3.85 1.64 14.45
C ASP A 171 2.54 2.32 14.00
N GLN A 172 1.57 2.33 14.92
CA GLN A 172 0.28 2.99 14.71
C GLN A 172 0.44 4.49 14.40
N ALA A 173 1.40 5.16 15.04
CA ALA A 173 1.63 6.59 14.86
C ALA A 173 2.03 6.94 13.42
N SER A 174 2.84 6.08 12.77
CA SER A 174 3.20 6.23 11.36
C SER A 174 1.96 6.12 10.47
N CYS A 175 1.11 5.10 10.66
CA CYS A 175 -0.13 4.96 9.89
C CYS A 175 -1.05 6.17 10.05
N GLN A 176 -1.22 6.67 11.28
CA GLN A 176 -2.02 7.88 11.53
C GLN A 176 -1.43 9.12 10.83
N ALA A 177 -0.10 9.26 10.83
CA ALA A 177 0.58 10.36 10.16
C ALA A 177 0.38 10.30 8.64
N TRP A 178 0.51 9.12 8.02
CA TRP A 178 0.29 8.93 6.58
C TRP A 178 -1.16 9.20 6.18
N ILE A 179 -2.13 8.68 6.93
CA ILE A 179 -3.55 8.96 6.64
C ILE A 179 -3.85 10.45 6.80
N ARG A 180 -3.29 11.11 7.82
CA ARG A 180 -3.42 12.56 7.96
C ARG A 180 -2.75 13.33 6.81
N HIS A 181 -1.64 12.82 6.28
CA HIS A 181 -0.94 13.41 5.14
C HIS A 181 -1.79 13.32 3.87
N SER A 182 -2.27 12.13 3.50
CA SER A 182 -3.13 11.93 2.32
C SER A 182 -4.41 12.77 2.38
N ARG A 183 -4.99 12.91 3.58
CA ARG A 183 -6.19 13.74 3.82
C ARG A 183 -6.05 15.21 3.40
N ARG A 184 -4.83 15.76 3.39
CA ARG A 184 -4.58 17.16 3.02
C ARG A 184 -4.84 17.46 1.54
N TYR A 185 -4.72 16.46 0.67
CA TYR A 185 -4.92 16.64 -0.76
C TYR A 185 -6.40 16.60 -1.19
N PHE A 186 -7.30 16.08 -0.36
CA PHE A 186 -8.72 15.96 -0.72
C PHE A 186 -9.42 17.28 -1.03
N PRO A 187 -9.25 18.36 -0.24
CA PRO A 187 -9.84 19.66 -0.56
C PRO A 187 -9.35 20.20 -1.91
N TRP A 188 -8.07 20.04 -2.22
CA TRP A 188 -7.48 20.47 -3.49
C TRP A 188 -8.03 19.67 -4.68
N CYS A 189 -8.14 18.34 -4.55
CA CYS A 189 -8.78 17.51 -5.57
C CYS A 189 -10.26 17.89 -5.79
N LEU A 190 -10.96 18.24 -4.71
CA LEU A 190 -12.34 18.72 -4.77
C LEU A 190 -12.47 20.09 -5.46
N GLY A 191 -11.48 20.96 -5.26
CA GLY A 191 -11.36 22.25 -5.91
C GLY A 191 -10.85 22.18 -7.35
N LEU A 192 -10.47 20.99 -7.84
CA LEU A 192 -9.77 20.79 -9.12
C LEU A 192 -8.48 21.63 -9.23
N GLU A 193 -7.80 21.81 -8.10
CA GLU A 193 -6.55 22.58 -8.02
C GLU A 193 -5.38 21.77 -8.62
N ASP A 194 -4.40 22.47 -9.19
CA ASP A 194 -3.15 21.85 -9.64
C ASP A 194 -2.23 21.64 -8.44
N ILE A 195 -1.95 20.37 -8.14
CA ILE A 195 -1.15 19.93 -6.99
C ILE A 195 0.20 19.33 -7.42
N ALA A 196 0.58 19.45 -8.70
CA ALA A 196 1.77 18.80 -9.25
C ALA A 196 3.10 19.21 -8.55
N CYS A 197 3.11 20.35 -7.86
CA CYS A 197 4.27 20.81 -7.09
C CYS A 197 4.32 20.25 -5.65
N ASP A 198 3.18 19.80 -5.10
CA ASP A 198 3.02 19.45 -3.69
C ASP A 198 3.06 17.94 -3.42
N VAL A 199 3.05 17.11 -4.46
CA VAL A 199 3.23 15.65 -4.35
C VAL A 199 4.64 15.24 -4.75
N ASP A 200 5.17 14.24 -4.05
CA ASP A 200 6.49 13.67 -4.36
C ASP A 200 6.57 13.19 -5.81
N GLU A 201 7.69 13.47 -6.49
CA GLU A 201 7.91 13.11 -7.91
C GLU A 201 7.71 11.62 -8.19
N ILE A 202 7.96 10.77 -7.18
CA ILE A 202 7.82 9.31 -7.27
C ILE A 202 6.35 8.89 -7.38
N LEU A 203 5.43 9.71 -6.87
CA LEU A 203 3.99 9.46 -6.85
C LEU A 203 3.29 9.98 -8.12
N TRP A 204 4.01 10.63 -9.04
CA TRP A 204 3.43 11.11 -10.29
C TRP A 204 3.79 10.19 -11.47
N PRO A 205 2.80 9.72 -12.26
CA PRO A 205 3.05 8.76 -13.33
C PRO A 205 3.72 9.34 -14.58
N ASP A 206 3.76 10.67 -14.74
CA ASP A 206 4.28 11.34 -15.96
C ASP A 206 5.21 12.53 -15.59
N PRO A 207 6.53 12.30 -15.52
CA PRO A 207 7.51 13.32 -15.11
C PRO A 207 7.48 14.60 -15.96
N GLU A 208 6.98 14.53 -17.20
CA GLU A 208 6.96 15.69 -18.11
C GLU A 208 5.82 16.66 -17.86
N LYS A 209 4.83 16.30 -17.02
CA LYS A 209 3.68 17.17 -16.71
C LYS A 209 3.89 18.07 -15.50
N ARG A 210 5.04 17.99 -14.83
CA ARG A 210 5.35 18.92 -13.73
C ARG A 210 5.74 20.26 -14.32
N HIS A 211 4.82 21.22 -14.29
CA HIS A 211 5.15 22.61 -14.54
C HIS A 211 5.68 23.20 -13.23
N ASP A 212 7.00 23.20 -13.06
CA ASP A 212 7.63 23.97 -11.99
C ASP A 212 7.28 25.45 -12.24
N VAL A 213 6.39 26.00 -11.42
CA VAL A 213 6.16 27.44 -11.36
C VAL A 213 7.40 28.08 -10.74
N GLY A 214 8.24 28.66 -11.59
CA GLY A 214 9.42 29.45 -11.22
C GLY A 214 9.09 30.82 -10.67
#